data_AF-A0A4Q7PRZ9-F1
#
_entry.id   AF-A0A4Q7PRZ9-F1
#
_cell.length_a   1.000
_cell.length_b   1.000
_cell.length_c   1.000
_cell.angle_alpha   90.00
_cell.angle_beta   90.00
_cell.angle_gamma   90.00
#
_symmetry.space_group_name_H-M   'P 1'
#
loop_
_entity.id
_entity.type
_entity.pdbx_description
1 polymer ?
#
loop_
_entity_poly.entity_id
_entity_poly.type
_entity_poly.pdbx_seq_one_letter_code
_entity_poly.pdbx_strand_id
1 'polypeptide(L)' 'MATKSILKDVNIKDRRLAHTFIDALDAAKKKKYESAQISRKCTELSGDKIKDFFEKK' A
#
# COMPACT_ATOMS: atom_id res chain seq x y z
N MET A 1 2.70 -8.96 17.76
CA MET A 1 1.36 -8.36 17.61
C MET A 1 1.54 -6.85 17.66
N ALA A 2 1.46 -6.16 16.52
CA ALA A 2 1.80 -4.74 16.45
C ALA A 2 0.54 -3.90 16.21
N THR A 3 -0.11 -3.46 17.27
CA THR A 3 -1.07 -2.34 17.22
C THR A 3 -0.28 -1.02 17.38
N LYS A 4 0.53 -0.65 16.38
CA LYS A 4 1.20 0.65 16.38
C LYS A 4 0.42 1.65 15.55
N SER A 5 -0.45 2.37 16.25
CA SER A 5 -1.16 3.60 15.90
C SER A 5 -1.92 3.61 14.55
N ILE A 6 -3.24 3.59 14.65
CA ILE A 6 -4.17 3.94 13.55
C ILE A 6 -4.04 5.42 13.14
N LEU A 7 -3.44 6.26 13.99
CA LEU A 7 -3.28 7.69 13.78
C LEU A 7 -1.81 8.02 13.59
N LYS A 8 -1.30 7.82 12.37
CA LYS A 8 -0.05 8.47 11.95
C LYS A 8 -0.42 9.77 11.28
N ASP A 9 0.13 10.87 11.76
CA ASP A 9 0.00 12.16 11.09
C ASP A 9 0.68 12.09 9.72
N VAL A 10 -0.11 12.24 8.66
CA VAL A 10 0.39 12.32 7.29
C VAL A 10 0.69 13.79 6.99
N ASN A 11 1.92 14.21 7.25
CA ASN A 11 2.36 15.57 6.94
C ASN A 11 2.86 15.65 5.49
N ILE A 12 2.06 16.24 4.60
CA ILE A 12 2.44 16.48 3.21
C ILE A 12 3.06 17.87 3.09
N LYS A 13 4.38 17.92 2.96
CA LYS A 13 5.13 19.18 2.82
C LYS A 13 5.12 19.75 1.40
N ASP A 14 4.88 18.90 0.40
CA ASP A 14 4.88 19.29 -1.00
C ASP A 14 3.47 19.62 -1.49
N ARG A 15 3.31 20.82 -2.06
CA ARG A 15 2.00 21.32 -2.51
C ARG A 15 1.42 20.48 -3.65
N ARG A 16 2.24 20.04 -4.61
CA ARG A 16 1.75 19.26 -5.75
C ARG A 16 1.26 17.90 -5.28
N LEU A 17 2.00 17.27 -4.37
CA LEU A 17 1.62 15.99 -3.76
C LEU A 17 0.31 16.13 -2.97
N ALA A 18 0.10 17.24 -2.26
CA ALA A 18 -1.15 17.49 -1.55
C ALA A 18 -2.35 17.53 -2.50
N HIS A 19 -2.25 18.25 -3.63
CA HIS A 19 -3.31 18.28 -4.63
C HIS A 19 -3.59 16.89 -5.21
N THR A 20 -2.54 16.16 -5.63
CA THR A 20 -2.70 14.80 -6.15
C THR A 20 -3.32 13.85 -5.15
N PHE A 21 -3.00 14.00 -3.86
CA PHE A 21 -3.58 13.18 -2.80
C PHE A 21 -5.07 13.45 -2.63
N ILE A 22 -5.50 14.72 -2.63
CA ILE A 22 -6.93 15.07 -2.58
C ILE A 22 -7.68 14.55 -3.80
N ASP A 23 -7.12 14.72 -5.00
CA ASP A 23 -7.74 14.21 -6.23
C ASP A 23 -7.93 12.69 -6.20
N ALA A 24 -6.94 11.96 -5.66
CA ALA A 24 -7.02 10.51 -5.49
C ALA A 24 -8.11 10.09 -4.49
N LEU A 25 -8.27 10.84 -3.39
CA LEU A 25 -9.33 10.59 -2.41
C LEU A 25 -10.73 10.83 -3.01
N ASP A 26 -10.91 11.91 -3.78
CA ASP A 26 -12.17 12.20 -4.45
C ASP A 26 -12.51 11.17 -5.53
N ALA A 27 -11.51 10.69 -6.27
CA ALA A 27 -11.68 9.59 -7.22
C ALA A 27 -12.05 8.28 -6.51
N ALA A 28 -11.44 7.98 -5.37
CA ALA A 28 -11.74 6.79 -4.57
C ALA A 28 -13.15 6.83 -3.97
N LYS A 29 -13.64 7.99 -3.55
CA LYS A 29 -15.01 8.18 -3.03
C LYS A 29 -16.09 7.79 -4.05
N LYS A 30 -15.81 8.03 -5.34
CA LYS A 30 -16.74 7.68 -6.44
C LYS A 30 -16.68 6.20 -6.81
N LYS A 31 -15.64 5.48 -6.40
CA LYS A 31 -15.47 4.06 -6.70
C LYS A 31 -16.23 3.23 -5.66
N LYS A 32 -17.18 2.40 -6.09
CA LYS A 32 -17.79 1.40 -5.19
C LYS A 32 -16.68 0.48 -4.68
N TYR A 33 -16.67 0.25 -3.37
CA TYR A 33 -15.77 -0.71 -2.75
C TYR A 33 -16.01 -2.09 -3.37
N GLU A 34 -15.08 -2.53 -4.21
CA GLU A 34 -15.04 -3.92 -4.64
C GLU A 34 -14.32 -4.68 -3.54
N SER A 35 -15.02 -5.64 -2.92
CA SER A 35 -14.38 -6.63 -2.05
C SER A 35 -13.48 -7.51 -2.92
N ALA A 36 -12.31 -7.01 -3.27
CA ALA A 36 -11.30 -7.83 -3.92
C ALA A 36 -10.89 -8.90 -2.91
N GLN A 37 -11.29 -10.15 -3.15
CA GLN A 37 -10.65 -11.27 -2.47
C GLN A 37 -9.19 -11.26 -2.93
N ILE A 38 -8.29 -10.78 -2.07
CA ILE A 38 -6.86 -10.88 -2.30
C ILE A 38 -6.52 -12.37 -2.16
N SER A 39 -6.70 -13.16 -3.22
CA SER A 39 -6.20 -14.54 -3.32
C SER A 39 -4.78 -14.55 -3.90
N ARG A 40 -3.94 -13.60 -3.49
CA ARG A 40 -2.51 -13.74 -3.80
C ARG A 40 -1.98 -14.91 -2.98
N LYS A 41 -1.42 -15.91 -3.66
CA LYS A 41 -0.63 -16.96 -3.01
C LYS A 41 0.54 -16.27 -2.29
N CYS A 42 0.38 -16.02 -0.99
CA CYS A 42 1.46 -15.58 -0.13
C CYS A 42 2.47 -16.72 -0.06
N THR A 43 3.66 -16.50 -0.60
CA THR A 43 4.78 -17.43 -0.45
C THR A 43 5.67 -16.89 0.65
N GLU A 44 5.85 -17.68 1.71
CA GLU A 44 6.81 -17.35 2.75
C GLU A 44 8.23 -17.57 2.19
N LEU A 45 8.98 -16.48 2.07
CA LEU A 45 10.37 -16.51 1.66
C LEU A 45 11.25 -16.52 2.92
N SER A 46 12.02 -17.59 3.11
CA SER A 46 13.11 -17.61 4.08
C SER A 46 14.23 -16.66 3.63
N GLY A 47 15.01 -16.10 4.58
CA GLY A 47 16.06 -15.11 4.33
C GLY A 47 17.02 -15.49 3.20
N ASP A 48 17.34 -16.77 3.08
CA ASP A 48 18.25 -17.30 2.06
C ASP A 48 17.66 -17.25 0.65
N LYS A 49 16.32 -17.35 0.52
CA LYS A 49 15.59 -17.41 -0.75
C LYS A 49 15.18 -16.03 -1.27
N ILE A 50 15.44 -14.96 -0.49
CA ILE A 50 15.07 -13.59 -0.86
C ILE A 50 15.90 -13.13 -2.07
N LYS A 51 17.21 -13.40 -2.08
CA LYS A 51 18.08 -13.00 -3.20
C LYS A 51 17.64 -13.65 -4.52
N ASP A 52 17.44 -14.96 -4.50
CA ASP A 52 16.98 -15.73 -5.67
C ASP A 52 15.60 -15.27 -6.20
N PHE A 53 14.71 -14.82 -5.31
CA PHE A 53 13.39 -14.33 -5.69
C PHE A 53 13.44 -13.00 -6.43
N PHE A 54 14.33 -12.08 -6.03
CA PHE A 54 14.48 -10.77 -6.64
C PHE A 54 15.47 -10.75 -7.83
N GLU A 55 16.28 -11.79 -8.01
CA GLU A 55 17.20 -11.93 -9.15
C GLU A 55 16.57 -12.53 -10.41
N LYS A 56 15.37 -13.12 -10.32
CA LYS A 56 14.58 -13.51 -11.51
C LYS A 56 14.00 -12.27 -12.21
N LYS A 57 14.73 -11.77 -13.19
CA LYS A 57 14.22 -10.92 -14.29
C LYS A 57 13.54 -11.76 -15.36
#